data_AF-A0A3N6BGD0-F1
#
_entry.id   AF-A0A3N6BGD0-F1
#
_cell.length_a   1.000
_cell.length_b   1.000
_cell.length_c   1.000
_cell.angle_alpha   90.00
_cell.angle_beta   90.00
_cell.angle_gamma   90.00
#
_symmetry.space_group_name_H-M   'P 1'
#
loop_
_entity.id
_entity.type
_entity.pdbx_description
1 polymer ?
#
loop_
_entity_poly.entity_id
_entity_poly.type
_entity_poly.pdbx_seq_one_letter_code
_entity_poly.pdbx_strand_id
1 'polypeptide(L)' 'MDIPINLADSFRRMFGREPDFCADAPGRVNLIGEHTDYNGGFVLPTVIPQ' A
#
# COMPACT_ATOMS: atom_id res chain seq x y z
N MET A 1 5.74 8.10 7.39
CA MET A 1 7.19 7.89 7.51
C MET A 1 7.71 8.02 6.09
N ASP A 2 8.50 9.04 5.81
CA ASP A 2 8.93 9.36 4.43
C ASP A 2 9.60 8.16 3.77
N ILE A 3 9.00 7.61 2.71
CA ILE A 3 9.67 6.67 1.82
C ILE A 3 10.76 7.47 1.11
N PRO A 4 12.07 7.25 1.38
CA PRO A 4 13.13 8.08 0.83
C PRO A 4 13.49 7.71 -0.63
N ILE A 5 12.60 6.96 -1.30
CA ILE A 5 12.68 6.71 -2.73
C ILE A 5 11.68 7.64 -3.41
N ASN A 6 12.21 8.62 -4.13
CA ASN A 6 11.41 9.33 -5.11
C ASN A 6 11.09 8.33 -6.24
N LEU A 7 9.90 7.70 -6.17
CA LEU A 7 9.45 6.67 -7.11
C LEU A 7 9.50 7.15 -8.55
N ALA A 8 9.19 8.43 -8.79
CA ALA A 8 9.28 9.04 -10.11
C ALA A 8 10.73 9.11 -10.62
N ASP A 9 11.70 9.44 -9.75
CA ASP A 9 13.11 9.44 -10.13
C ASP A 9 13.62 8.03 -10.48
N SER A 10 13.24 7.03 -9.68
CA SER A 10 13.59 5.63 -9.95
C SER A 10 12.97 5.14 -11.26
N PHE A 11 11.69 5.45 -11.50
CA PHE A 11 11.00 5.13 -12.74
C PHE A 11 11.69 5.78 -13.94
N ARG A 12 11.98 7.08 -13.87
CA ARG A 12 12.67 7.82 -14.93
C ARG A 12 14.05 7.25 -15.24
N ARG A 13 14.84 6.89 -14.21
CA ARG A 13 16.16 6.26 -14.40
C ARG A 13 16.06 4.91 -15.11
N MET A 14 15.01 4.13 -14.82
CA MET A 14 14.82 2.79 -15.36
C MET A 14 14.21 2.78 -16.78
N PHE A 15 13.31 3.73 -17.07
CA PHE A 15 12.50 3.72 -18.30
C PHE A 15 12.72 4.93 -19.22
N GLY A 16 13.49 5.93 -18.81
CA GLY A 16 13.85 7.09 -19.64
C GLY A 16 12.71 8.07 -19.93
N ARG A 17 11.59 7.98 -19.20
CA ARG A 17 10.42 8.84 -19.32
C ARG A 17 9.77 9.07 -17.96
N GLU A 18 8.92 10.09 -17.87
CA GLU A 18 8.07 10.30 -16.70
C GLU A 18 6.97 9.21 -16.62
N PRO A 19 6.57 8.81 -15.40
CA PRO A 19 5.41 7.92 -15.23
C PRO A 19 4.12 8.67 -15.58
N ASP A 20 3.15 7.96 -16.13
CA ASP A 20 1.83 8.56 -16.39
C ASP A 20 1.05 8.79 -15.08
N PHE A 21 1.25 7.91 -14.10
CA PHE A 21 0.61 7.97 -12.78
C PHE A 21 1.53 7.42 -11.69
N CYS A 22 1.38 7.97 -10.49
CA CYS A 22 1.85 7.36 -9.24
C CYS A 22 0.63 7.03 -8.38
N ALA A 23 0.63 5.84 -7.79
CA ALA A 23 -0.41 5.40 -6.88
C ALA A 23 0.24 4.75 -5.66
N ASP A 24 -0.46 4.83 -4.53
CA ASP A 24 -0.06 4.22 -3.28
C ASP A 24 -1.26 3.53 -2.62
N ALA A 25 -1.01 2.49 -1.85
CA ALA A 25 -2.02 1.73 -1.14
C ALA A 25 -1.52 1.42 0.27
N PRO A 26 -2.18 1.94 1.33
CA PRO A 26 -1.74 1.72 2.69
C PRO A 26 -1.91 0.25 3.06
N GLY A 27 -0.99 -0.22 3.89
CA GLY A 27 -1.16 -1.45 4.63
C GLY A 27 -2.35 -1.33 5.58
N ARG A 28 -2.81 -2.46 6.08
CA ARG A 28 -3.86 -2.53 7.10
C ARG A 28 -3.43 -3.40 8.26
N VAL A 29 -4.02 -3.16 9.41
CA VAL A 29 -4.05 -4.09 10.54
C VAL A 29 -5.49 -4.48 10.82
N ASN A 30 -5.73 -5.72 11.26
CA ASN A 30 -7.04 -6.10 11.76
C ASN A 30 -7.12 -5.75 13.25
N LEU A 31 -8.15 -5.02 13.65
CA LEU A 31 -8.44 -4.76 15.07
C LEU A 31 -9.10 -5.98 15.71
N ILE A 32 -9.98 -6.66 14.97
CA ILE A 32 -10.64 -7.91 15.35
C ILE A 32 -11.09 -8.69 14.10
N GLY A 33 -11.29 -10.01 14.25
CA GLY A 33 -11.70 -10.90 13.16
C GLY A 33 -10.53 -11.58 12.45
N GLU A 34 -9.47 -11.93 13.16
CA GLU A 34 -8.42 -12.78 12.57
C GLU A 34 -8.98 -14.17 12.29
N HIS A 35 -8.58 -14.75 11.15
CA HIS A 35 -8.99 -16.09 10.71
C HIS A 35 -10.50 -16.27 10.43
N THR A 36 -11.27 -15.19 10.36
CA THR A 36 -12.71 -15.24 10.05
C THR A 36 -13.01 -14.95 8.58
N ASP A 37 -12.14 -14.22 7.90
CA ASP A 37 -12.31 -13.76 6.51
C ASP A 37 -12.48 -14.92 5.53
N TYR A 38 -11.62 -15.94 5.59
CA TYR A 38 -11.72 -17.11 4.73
C TYR A 38 -12.92 -18.03 5.06
N ASN A 39 -13.61 -17.78 6.17
CA ASN A 39 -14.84 -18.47 6.55
C ASN A 39 -16.10 -17.65 6.23
N GLY A 40 -15.98 -16.51 5.55
CA GLY A 40 -17.10 -15.61 5.28
C GLY A 40 -17.59 -14.83 6.50
N GLY A 41 -16.78 -14.76 7.56
CA GLY A 41 -17.07 -13.97 8.76
C GLY A 41 -16.73 -12.49 8.59
N PHE A 42 -17.12 -11.68 9.59
CA PHE A 42 -16.82 -10.25 9.62
C PHE A 42 -15.39 -9.98 10.08
N VAL A 43 -14.80 -8.89 9.57
CA VAL A 43 -13.50 -8.35 9.97
C VAL A 43 -13.61 -6.85 10.23
N LEU A 44 -12.77 -6.32 11.13
CA LEU A 44 -12.66 -4.89 11.37
C LEU A 44 -11.22 -4.41 11.13
N PRO A 45 -10.84 -4.14 9.87
CA PRO A 45 -9.52 -3.60 9.54
C PRO A 45 -9.46 -2.09 9.71
N THR A 46 -8.25 -1.57 9.91
CA THR A 46 -7.94 -0.14 9.78
C THR A 46 -6.66 0.04 8.98
N VAL A 47 -6.57 1.16 8.26
CA VAL A 47 -5.35 1.57 7.57
C VAL A 47 -4.28 1.96 8.59
N ILE A 48 -3.01 1.71 8.25
CA ILE A 48 -1.85 2.13 9.06
C ILE A 48 -0.99 3.14 8.30
N PRO A 49 -0.36 4.10 8.98
CA PRO A 49 0.71 4.91 8.38
C PRO A 49 1.86 4.03 7.90
N GLN A 50 2.46 4.41 6.77
CA GLN A 50 3.61 3.76 6.14
C GLN A 50 4.84 4.65 6.19
#